data_AF-D7IH91-F1
#
_entry.id   AF-D7IH91-F1
#
_cell.length_a   1.000
_cell.length_b   1.000
_cell.length_c   1.000
_cell.angle_alpha   90.00
_cell.angle_beta   90.00
_cell.angle_gamma   90.00
#
_symmetry.space_group_name_H-M   'P 1'
#
loop_
_entity.id
_entity.type
_entity.pdbx_description
1 polymer ?
#
loop_
_entity_poly.entity_id
_entity_poly.type
_entity_poly.pdbx_seq_one_letter_code
_entity_poly.pdbx_strand_id
1 'polypeptide(L)'
;MKICPKCHEEVEDSFEICWNCNYSFPDDKILDMTPAEENDDSGRSIDCLRCQVRMVYSGKYEFHEGMNTGIFGNLFELFQNREAFDLYVCPKCGKVEFFVPLDREREFKVE
;
A
#
# COMPACT_ATOMS: atom_id res chain seq x y z
N MET A 1 3.36 9.01 38.66
CA MET A 1 2.51 9.02 37.45
C MET A 1 2.53 10.44 36.91
N LYS A 2 2.48 10.58 35.59
CA LYS A 2 2.52 11.85 34.86
C LYS A 2 1.34 11.93 33.90
N ILE A 3 0.86 13.15 33.65
CA ILE A 3 -0.24 13.39 32.72
C ILE A 3 0.32 13.71 31.34
N CYS A 4 -0.16 13.00 30.31
CA CYS A 4 0.22 13.29 28.93
C CYS A 4 -0.29 14.70 28.53
N PRO A 5 0.58 15.61 28.05
CA PRO A 5 0.14 16.97 27.66
C PRO A 5 -0.68 17.00 26.36
N LYS A 6 -0.76 15.89 25.63
CA LYS A 6 -1.51 15.82 24.36
C LYS A 6 -2.89 15.20 24.51
N CYS A 7 -3.02 14.08 25.22
CA CYS A 7 -4.30 13.39 25.40
C CYS A 7 -4.83 13.40 26.84
N HIS A 8 -4.08 13.96 27.79
CA HIS A 8 -4.44 14.05 29.22
C HIS A 8 -4.59 12.71 29.95
N GLU A 9 -4.09 11.63 29.35
CA GLU A 9 -4.05 10.30 29.97
C GLU A 9 -3.04 10.23 31.12
N GLU A 10 -3.33 9.42 32.14
CA GLU A 10 -2.39 9.10 33.22
C GLU A 10 -1.41 8.01 32.77
N VAL A 11 -0.12 8.34 32.81
CA VAL A 11 0.97 7.48 32.35
C VAL A 11 1.93 7.26 33.50
N GLU A 12 2.39 6.03 33.69
CA GLU A 12 3.41 5.70 34.69
C GLU A 12 4.74 6.44 34.39
N ASP A 13 5.46 6.85 35.45
CA ASP A 13 6.68 7.66 35.29
C ASP A 13 7.81 6.90 34.58
N SER A 14 7.79 5.57 34.67
CA SER A 14 8.71 4.64 34.02
C SER A 14 8.59 4.60 32.50
N PHE A 15 7.46 5.04 31.93
CA PHE A 15 7.24 5.01 30.48
C PHE A 15 7.66 6.32 29.83
N GLU A 16 8.51 6.24 28.81
CA GLU A 16 8.97 7.41 28.05
C GLU A 16 8.03 7.79 26.90
N ILE A 17 7.01 6.97 26.63
CA ILE A 17 6.02 7.17 25.56
C ILE A 17 4.62 6.99 26.14
N CYS A 18 3.69 7.88 25.77
CA CYS A 18 2.29 7.75 26.11
C CYS A 18 1.66 6.59 25.33
N TRP A 19 1.15 5.59 26.05
CA TRP A 19 0.53 4.39 25.47
C TRP A 19 -0.77 4.68 24.69
N ASN A 20 -1.44 5.80 24.95
CA ASN A 20 -2.71 6.15 24.32
C ASN A 20 -2.54 6.92 23.00
N CYS A 21 -1.56 7.84 22.94
CA CYS A 21 -1.39 8.73 21.77
C CYS A 21 0.01 8.74 21.16
N ASN A 22 0.91 7.85 21.59
CA ASN A 22 2.28 7.73 21.10
C ASN A 22 3.15 8.98 21.29
N TYR A 23 2.79 9.87 22.22
CA TYR A 23 3.58 11.04 22.56
C TYR A 23 4.87 10.66 23.32
N SER A 24 6.03 11.01 22.78
CA SER A 24 7.34 10.89 23.43
C SER A 24 7.53 12.04 24.41
N PHE A 25 7.71 11.71 25.70
CA PHE A 25 7.98 12.71 26.73
C PHE A 25 9.38 13.35 26.60
N PRO A 26 10.45 12.59 26.24
CA PRO A 26 11.77 13.18 26.00
C PRO A 26 11.83 14.12 24.78
N ASP A 27 11.10 13.80 23.72
CA ASP A 27 11.21 14.51 22.42
C ASP A 27 10.14 15.59 22.18
N ASP A 28 9.16 15.73 23.09
CA ASP A 28 7.98 16.62 22.95
C ASP A 28 7.27 16.51 21.58
N LYS A 29 7.10 15.27 21.09
CA LYS A 29 6.44 15.00 19.81
C LYS A 29 5.65 13.70 19.85
N ILE A 30 4.60 13.63 19.04
CA ILE A 30 3.92 12.36 18.77
C ILE A 30 4.78 11.57 17.80
N LEU A 31 5.17 10.36 18.20
CA LEU A 31 5.90 9.43 17.36
C LEU A 31 4.93 8.89 16.32
N ASP A 32 5.20 9.18 15.05
CA ASP A 32 4.47 8.59 13.96
C ASP A 32 4.97 7.16 13.79
N MET A 33 4.22 6.20 14.35
CA MET A 33 4.44 4.78 14.12
C MET A 33 3.84 4.35 12.78
N THR A 34 3.91 5.21 11.75
CA THR A 34 3.82 4.71 10.39
C THR A 34 4.85 3.59 10.28
N PRO A 35 4.46 2.37 9.88
CA PRO A 35 5.42 1.32 9.56
C PRO A 35 6.50 1.97 8.72
N ALA A 36 7.76 1.86 9.16
CA ALA A 36 8.89 2.32 8.39
C ALA A 36 8.63 1.87 6.96
N GLU A 37 8.63 2.81 6.02
CA GLU A 37 8.35 2.55 4.61
C GLU A 37 9.31 1.43 4.18
N GLU A 38 8.83 0.19 4.25
CA GLU A 38 9.41 -0.91 3.52
C GLU A 38 9.33 -0.39 2.10
N ASN A 39 10.52 -0.14 1.53
CA ASN A 39 10.70 0.41 0.21
C ASN A 39 10.10 -0.59 -0.77
N ASP A 40 8.77 -0.54 -0.93
CA ASP A 40 8.10 -1.05 -2.09
C ASP A 40 8.57 -0.17 -3.23
N ASP A 41 9.32 -0.80 -4.14
CA ASP A 41 10.01 -0.23 -5.29
C ASP A 41 9.06 0.55 -6.23
N SER A 42 7.74 0.53 -5.98
CA SER A 42 6.73 1.31 -6.69
C SER A 42 6.53 2.74 -6.14
N GLY A 43 6.95 3.05 -4.90
CA GLY A 43 7.15 4.41 -4.36
C GLY A 43 5.95 5.37 -4.35
N ARG A 44 4.71 4.90 -4.56
CA ARG A 44 3.54 5.78 -4.73
C ARG A 44 2.71 5.91 -3.46
N SER A 45 2.62 7.15 -2.98
CA SER A 45 1.66 7.51 -1.95
C SER A 45 0.23 7.70 -2.51
N ILE A 46 -0.50 6.62 -2.82
CA ILE A 46 -1.94 6.62 -3.19
C ILE A 46 -2.91 6.69 -1.99
N ASP A 47 -3.82 7.68 -1.99
CA ASP A 47 -4.95 7.77 -1.05
C ASP A 47 -6.26 7.30 -1.70
N CYS A 48 -7.10 6.59 -0.95
CA CYS A 48 -8.37 6.11 -1.45
C CYS A 48 -9.35 7.26 -1.68
N LEU A 49 -9.73 7.50 -2.94
CA LEU A 49 -10.66 8.59 -3.30
C LEU A 49 -12.04 8.51 -2.62
N ARG A 50 -12.47 7.32 -2.15
CA ARG A 50 -13.75 7.15 -1.44
C ARG A 50 -13.67 7.51 0.04
N CYS A 51 -12.51 7.31 0.66
CA CYS A 51 -12.36 7.37 2.12
C CYS A 51 -11.37 8.44 2.58
N GLN A 52 -10.55 8.96 1.66
CA GLN A 52 -9.44 9.88 1.91
C GLN A 52 -8.46 9.32 2.96
N VAL A 53 -8.19 8.02 2.86
CA VAL A 53 -7.21 7.33 3.72
C VAL A 53 -6.13 6.67 2.87
N ARG A 54 -4.92 6.62 3.41
CA ARG A 54 -3.76 5.93 2.84
C ARG A 54 -4.12 4.50 2.39
N MET A 55 -3.82 4.16 1.14
CA MET A 55 -3.96 2.78 0.66
C MET A 55 -2.70 1.97 0.96
N VAL A 56 -2.89 0.67 1.21
CA VAL A 56 -1.82 -0.29 1.52
C VAL A 56 -1.43 -1.01 0.23
N TYR A 57 -0.13 -1.08 -0.05
CA TYR A 57 0.37 -1.88 -1.15
C TYR A 57 0.21 -3.37 -0.85
N SER A 58 -0.39 -4.10 -1.78
CA SER A 58 -0.67 -5.54 -1.65
C SER A 58 0.34 -6.41 -2.40
N GLY A 59 1.21 -5.83 -3.23
CA GLY A 59 2.14 -6.57 -4.08
C GLY A 59 1.87 -6.43 -5.57
N LYS A 60 2.79 -7.00 -6.35
CA LYS A 60 2.69 -7.18 -7.80
C LYS A 60 1.99 -8.51 -8.11
N TYR A 61 0.92 -8.46 -8.90
CA TYR A 61 0.12 -9.61 -9.30
C TYR A 61 0.18 -9.80 -10.81
N GLU A 62 0.50 -11.01 -11.26
CA GLU A 62 0.43 -11.41 -12.67
C GLU A 62 -0.93 -12.05 -12.95
N PHE A 63 -1.67 -11.51 -13.91
CA PHE A 63 -2.95 -12.09 -14.33
C PHE A 63 -2.79 -12.84 -15.66
N HIS A 64 -3.46 -13.99 -15.76
CA HIS A 64 -3.57 -14.77 -16.99
C HIS A 64 -4.95 -14.50 -17.61
N GLU A 65 -5.01 -13.78 -18.72
CA GLU A 65 -6.23 -13.71 -19.53
C GLU A 65 -6.43 -15.03 -20.30
N GLY A 66 -7.20 -15.95 -19.72
CA GLY A 66 -8.02 -16.93 -20.45
C GLY A 66 -7.33 -18.16 -21.06
N MET A 67 -7.78 -19.34 -20.63
CA MET A 67 -7.47 -20.66 -21.19
C MET A 67 -8.58 -21.06 -22.18
N ASN A 68 -8.33 -20.95 -23.49
CA ASN A 68 -9.25 -21.49 -24.50
C ASN A 68 -8.82 -22.92 -24.86
N THR A 69 -9.37 -23.91 -24.16
CA THR A 69 -9.19 -25.33 -24.50
C THR A 69 -9.97 -25.67 -25.78
N GLY A 70 -9.31 -25.52 -26.94
CA GLY A 70 -9.79 -26.01 -28.23
C GLY A 70 -8.68 -26.76 -28.96
N ILE A 71 -8.92 -28.03 -29.32
CA ILE A 71 -7.96 -29.04 -29.80
C ILE A 71 -7.20 -28.66 -31.11
N PHE A 72 -7.41 -27.47 -31.67
CA PHE A 72 -6.66 -26.95 -32.83
C PHE A 72 -6.34 -25.44 -32.75
N GLY A 73 -6.31 -24.86 -31.55
CA GLY A 73 -6.12 -23.43 -31.40
C GLY A 73 -5.05 -23.10 -30.38
N ASN A 74 -3.77 -23.26 -30.73
CA ASN A 74 -2.74 -22.24 -30.53
C ASN A 74 -1.31 -22.75 -30.65
N LEU A 75 -0.68 -22.44 -31.78
CA LEU A 75 0.78 -22.31 -31.81
C LEU A 75 1.22 -20.87 -31.41
N PHE A 76 0.27 -19.97 -31.15
CA PHE A 76 0.48 -18.54 -30.86
C PHE A 76 0.05 -18.09 -29.45
N GLU A 77 -0.51 -18.96 -28.59
CA GLU A 77 -0.82 -18.65 -27.16
C GLU A 77 0.45 -18.54 -26.33
N LEU A 78 1.63 -18.83 -26.90
CA LEU A 78 2.89 -18.62 -26.22
C LEU A 78 3.17 -17.13 -25.90
N PHE A 79 2.38 -16.23 -26.49
CA PHE A 79 2.35 -14.80 -26.18
C PHE A 79 1.09 -14.38 -25.42
N GLN A 80 0.54 -15.24 -24.55
CA GLN A 80 -0.43 -14.80 -23.54
C GLN A 80 0.19 -13.65 -22.75
N ASN A 81 -0.32 -12.43 -22.97
CA ASN A 81 0.13 -11.20 -22.33
C ASN A 81 0.00 -11.35 -20.81
N ARG A 82 1.10 -11.69 -20.15
CA ARG A 82 1.19 -11.60 -18.69
C ARG A 82 1.22 -10.11 -18.35
N GLU A 83 0.06 -9.57 -18.00
CA GLU A 83 -0.03 -8.23 -17.48
C GLU A 83 0.16 -8.30 -15.96
N ALA A 84 1.31 -7.78 -15.52
CA ALA A 84 1.62 -7.63 -14.12
C ALA A 84 1.15 -6.25 -13.65
N PHE A 85 0.48 -6.20 -12.50
CA PHE A 85 0.00 -4.95 -11.92
C PHE A 85 0.42 -4.84 -10.46
N ASP A 86 0.73 -3.62 -10.05
CA ASP A 86 0.87 -3.25 -8.65
C ASP A 86 -0.52 -2.98 -8.07
N LEU A 87 -0.88 -3.67 -7.00
CA LEU A 87 -2.20 -3.56 -6.37
C LEU A 87 -2.13 -2.77 -5.08
N TYR A 88 -3.06 -1.84 -4.92
CA TYR A 88 -3.26 -1.06 -3.69
C TYR A 88 -4.65 -1.28 -3.16
N VAL A 89 -4.79 -1.54 -1.86
CA VAL A 89 -6.06 -1.85 -1.19
C VAL A 89 -6.36 -0.82 -0.10
N CYS A 90 -7.58 -0.30 -0.09
CA CYS A 90 -8.05 0.58 0.97
C CYS A 90 -8.46 -0.25 2.20
N PRO A 91 -7.85 -0.05 3.37
CA PRO A 91 -8.15 -0.85 4.57
C PRO A 91 -9.55 -0.55 5.14
N LYS A 92 -10.16 0.58 4.78
CA LYS A 92 -11.47 1.00 5.30
C LYS A 92 -12.65 0.46 4.51
N CYS A 93 -12.55 0.41 3.17
CA CYS A 93 -13.68 0.06 2.30
C CYS A 93 -13.39 -1.05 1.28
N GLY A 94 -12.18 -1.62 1.28
CA GLY A 94 -11.80 -2.70 0.37
C GLY A 94 -11.68 -2.29 -1.10
N LYS A 95 -11.70 -0.98 -1.42
CA LYS A 95 -11.42 -0.50 -2.77
C LYS A 95 -10.01 -0.95 -3.18
N VAL A 96 -9.91 -1.53 -4.38
CA VAL A 96 -8.63 -1.92 -4.99
C VAL A 96 -8.33 -1.01 -6.18
N GLU A 97 -7.06 -0.62 -6.33
CA GLU A 97 -6.53 0.08 -7.50
C GLU A 97 -5.38 -0.72 -8.10
N PHE A 98 -5.36 -0.78 -9.44
CA PHE A 98 -4.38 -1.52 -10.23
C PHE A 98 -3.52 -0.51 -10.97
N PHE A 99 -2.20 -0.67 -10.90
CA PHE A 99 -1.25 0.17 -11.60
C PHE A 99 -0.37 -0.70 -12.48
N VAL A 100 -0.22 -0.29 -13.74
CA VAL A 100 0.79 -0.85 -14.63
C VAL A 100 2.18 -0.41 -14.19
N PRO A 101 3.18 -1.31 -14.18
CA PRO A 101 4.56 -0.96 -13.84
C PRO A 101 5.11 0.03 -14.88
N LEU A 102 5.77 1.09 -14.41
CA LEU A 102 6.43 2.08 -15.26
C LEU A 102 7.85 1.63 -15.61
N ASP A 103 7.99 0.45 -16.20
CA ASP A 103 9.27 0.05 -16.77
C ASP A 103 9.45 0.88 -18.05
N ARG A 104 10.57 1.63 -18.16
CA ARG A 104 10.81 2.70 -19.16
C ARG A 104 10.78 2.29 -20.65
N GLU A 105 10.37 1.07 -20.98
CA GLU A 105 10.37 0.54 -22.36
C GLU A 105 8.97 0.31 -22.94
N ARG A 106 7.88 0.55 -22.19
CA ARG A 106 6.52 0.52 -22.76
C ARG A 106 6.06 1.93 -23.12
N GLU A 107 6.39 2.35 -24.34
CA GLU A 107 5.68 3.46 -24.99
C GLU A 107 4.20 3.10 -25.08
N PHE A 108 3.35 3.76 -24.29
CA PHE A 108 1.91 3.73 -24.51
C PHE A 108 1.64 4.39 -25.86
N LYS A 109 1.34 3.59 -26.89
CA LYS A 109 0.72 4.12 -28.11
C LYS A 109 -0.70 4.53 -27.73
N VAL A 110 -0.87 5.81 -27.42
CA VAL A 110 -2.18 6.45 -27.34
C VAL A 110 -2.60 6.71 -28.79
N GLU A 111 -3.55 5.90 -29.29
CA GLU A 111 -4.24 6.16 -30.56
C GLU A 111 -5.28 7.29 -30.40
#